data_AF-A0A480ASF9-F1
#
_entry.id   AF-A0A480ASF9-F1
#
_cell.length_a   1.000
_cell.length_b   1.000
_cell.length_c   1.000
_cell.angle_alpha   90.00
_cell.angle_beta   90.00
_cell.angle_gamma   90.00
#
_symmetry.space_group_name_H-M   'P 1'
#
loop_
_entity.id
_entity.type
_entity.pdbx_description
1 polymer ?
#
loop_
_entity_poly.entity_id
_entity_poly.type
_entity_poly.pdbx_seq_one_letter_code
_entity_poly.pdbx_strand_id
1 'polypeptide(L)'
;MTFPLRTSALAAVLSLTAVLAWAPAHAAPIGMADYAAGKAKIDADFQTEKLACRAMTGNTKDVCQEEAKAKEKNARAALEFGHTGKAADEKKMLTVQADTAYDVAKEKCDDQAGNAKDVCVQQAKTTHTKAIAELKLVKAVAAAGQDATEAQREADLKLANEKCDALAGDAKSSCQSTAKARYGKS
;
A
#
# COMPACT_ATOMS: atom_id res chain seq x y z
N MET A 1 -54.35 -23.32 6.92
CA MET A 1 -53.49 -22.78 8.00
C MET A 1 -52.97 -21.43 7.53
N THR A 2 -53.64 -20.38 7.96
CA THR A 2 -53.38 -18.98 7.64
C THR A 2 -52.62 -18.34 8.78
N PHE A 3 -51.42 -17.83 8.53
CA PHE A 3 -50.73 -16.92 9.45
C PHE A 3 -50.37 -15.63 8.69
N PRO A 4 -50.76 -14.44 9.20
CA PRO A 4 -50.70 -13.19 8.46
C PRO A 4 -49.31 -12.56 8.47
N LEU A 5 -48.95 -11.98 7.31
CA LEU A 5 -47.90 -10.98 7.16
C LEU A 5 -48.15 -9.82 8.14
N ARG A 6 -47.19 -9.52 9.01
CA ARG A 6 -47.12 -8.25 9.74
C ARG A 6 -46.27 -7.27 8.94
N THR A 7 -46.95 -6.33 8.32
CA THR A 7 -46.39 -5.07 7.82
C THR A 7 -45.98 -4.20 9.00
N SER A 8 -44.69 -3.90 9.15
CA SER A 8 -44.22 -2.78 9.97
C SER A 8 -43.71 -1.68 9.05
N ALA A 9 -44.42 -0.55 9.12
CA ALA A 9 -44.13 0.68 8.40
C ALA A 9 -42.90 1.40 8.98
N LEU A 10 -42.21 2.09 8.06
CA LEU A 10 -41.31 3.25 8.19
C LEU A 10 -40.88 3.74 9.58
N ALA A 11 -39.56 3.85 9.73
CA ALA A 11 -38.93 5.05 10.27
C ALA A 11 -37.58 5.28 9.57
N ALA A 12 -37.58 6.15 8.56
CA ALA A 12 -36.37 6.71 7.97
C ALA A 12 -35.78 7.71 8.98
N VAL A 13 -34.64 7.37 9.57
CA VAL A 13 -33.82 8.33 10.32
C VAL A 13 -32.65 8.72 9.43
N LEU A 14 -32.77 9.90 8.82
CA LEU A 14 -31.68 10.62 8.18
C LEU A 14 -30.78 11.17 9.30
N SER A 15 -29.75 10.43 9.69
CA SER A 15 -28.66 10.95 10.53
C SER A 15 -27.63 11.60 9.60
N LEU A 16 -27.65 12.92 9.54
CA LEU A 16 -26.62 13.76 8.95
C LEU A 16 -25.34 13.63 9.79
N THR A 17 -24.51 12.62 9.52
CA THR A 17 -23.18 12.51 10.11
C THR A 17 -22.24 13.50 9.43
N ALA A 18 -21.72 14.42 10.23
CA ALA A 18 -20.71 15.39 9.86
C ALA A 18 -19.55 14.72 9.10
N VAL A 19 -19.20 15.28 7.95
CA VAL A 19 -17.92 15.01 7.27
C VAL A 19 -16.83 15.54 8.18
N LEU A 20 -16.29 14.68 9.05
CA LEU A 20 -14.97 14.90 9.60
C LEU A 20 -14.00 14.85 8.41
N ALA A 21 -13.39 15.98 8.09
CA ALA A 21 -12.22 16.01 7.25
C ALA A 21 -11.16 15.13 7.92
N TRP A 22 -11.01 13.90 7.44
CA TRP A 22 -9.87 13.06 7.77
C TRP A 22 -8.66 13.74 7.11
N ALA A 23 -7.98 14.60 7.88
CA ALA A 23 -6.62 14.96 7.52
C ALA A 23 -5.83 13.64 7.44
N PRO A 24 -5.13 13.36 6.32
CA PRO A 24 -4.22 12.22 6.30
C PRO A 24 -3.19 12.48 7.41
N ALA A 25 -3.29 11.70 8.48
CA ALA A 25 -2.25 11.64 9.49
C ALA A 25 -1.03 11.03 8.79
N HIS A 26 -0.16 11.89 8.28
CA HIS A 26 1.16 11.47 7.84
C HIS A 26 1.91 11.08 9.12
N ALA A 27 1.90 9.79 9.45
CA ALA A 27 2.75 9.26 10.49
C ALA A 27 4.18 9.65 10.14
N ALA A 28 4.83 10.43 11.01
CA ALA A 28 6.23 10.76 10.82
C ALA A 28 7.05 9.46 10.72
N PRO A 29 8.11 9.41 9.89
CA PRO A 29 8.94 8.23 9.79
C PRO A 29 9.49 7.86 11.17
N ILE A 30 9.54 6.57 11.49
CA ILE A 30 10.06 6.12 12.79
C ILE A 30 11.54 6.50 12.92
N GLY A 31 11.96 6.85 14.14
CA GLY A 31 13.34 7.23 14.41
C GLY A 31 14.33 6.06 14.29
N MET A 32 15.62 6.37 14.17
CA MET A 32 16.69 5.35 14.10
C MET A 32 16.71 4.41 15.31
N ALA A 33 16.40 4.92 16.50
CA ALA A 33 16.34 4.11 17.73
C ALA A 33 15.21 3.07 17.65
N ASP A 34 14.01 3.49 17.24
CA ASP A 34 12.85 2.60 17.06
C ASP A 34 13.06 1.62 15.91
N TYR A 35 13.74 2.05 14.83
CA TYR A 35 14.13 1.17 13.73
C TYR A 35 15.10 0.08 14.20
N ALA A 36 16.15 0.42 14.95
CA ALA A 36 17.09 -0.56 15.50
C ALA A 36 16.41 -1.53 16.48
N ALA A 37 15.58 -1.01 17.39
CA ALA A 37 14.82 -1.81 18.34
C ALA A 37 13.81 -2.74 17.64
N GLY A 38 13.10 -2.23 16.64
CA GLY A 38 12.18 -2.98 15.79
C GLY A 38 12.89 -4.12 15.08
N LYS A 39 14.08 -3.87 14.51
CA LYS A 39 14.88 -4.89 13.83
C LYS A 39 15.28 -6.01 14.80
N ALA A 40 15.79 -5.66 15.97
CA ALA A 40 16.17 -6.63 17.01
C ALA A 40 14.98 -7.46 17.49
N LYS A 41 13.81 -6.83 17.66
CA LYS A 41 12.57 -7.52 18.02
C LYS A 41 12.12 -8.51 16.93
N ILE A 42 12.15 -8.11 15.66
CA ILE A 42 11.81 -8.98 14.54
C ILE A 42 12.74 -10.20 14.49
N ASP A 43 14.05 -9.99 14.71
CA ASP A 43 15.04 -11.06 14.79
C ASP A 43 14.72 -12.04 15.93
N ALA A 44 14.41 -11.54 17.13
CA ALA A 44 14.06 -12.36 18.28
C ALA A 44 12.74 -13.14 18.08
N ASP A 45 11.71 -12.48 17.53
CA ASP A 45 10.42 -13.09 17.21
C ASP A 45 10.60 -14.21 16.17
N PHE A 46 11.38 -13.97 15.11
CA PHE A 46 11.68 -14.98 14.09
C PHE A 46 12.40 -16.21 14.65
N GLN A 47 13.40 -16.02 15.52
CA GLN A 47 14.08 -17.16 16.15
C GLN A 47 13.11 -17.96 17.04
N THR A 48 12.26 -17.27 17.80
CA THR A 48 11.26 -17.89 18.67
C THR A 48 10.26 -18.72 17.87
N GLU A 49 9.73 -18.17 16.78
CA GLU A 49 8.77 -18.85 15.90
C GLU A 49 9.42 -20.05 15.20
N LYS A 50 10.64 -19.89 14.68
CA LYS A 50 11.38 -20.99 14.06
C LYS A 50 11.66 -22.13 15.05
N LEU A 51 11.93 -21.81 16.32
CA LEU A 51 12.09 -22.81 17.37
C LEU A 51 10.78 -23.54 17.65
N ALA A 52 9.65 -22.83 17.71
CA ALA A 52 8.33 -23.43 17.89
C ALA A 52 8.00 -24.43 16.75
N CYS A 53 8.38 -24.11 15.50
CA CYS A 53 8.20 -25.02 14.37
C CYS A 53 9.01 -26.33 14.51
N ARG A 54 10.08 -26.39 15.32
CA ARG A 54 10.94 -27.60 15.41
C ARG A 54 10.22 -28.82 15.97
N ALA A 55 9.18 -28.61 16.78
CA ALA A 55 8.37 -29.69 17.34
C ALA A 55 7.45 -30.36 16.29
N MET A 56 7.29 -29.74 15.11
CA MET A 56 6.49 -30.26 14.02
C MET A 56 7.31 -31.17 13.10
N THR A 57 6.63 -31.96 12.26
CA THR A 57 7.25 -32.87 11.28
C THR A 57 6.53 -32.78 9.94
N GLY A 58 7.20 -33.24 8.87
CA GLY A 58 6.66 -33.21 7.50
C GLY A 58 6.32 -31.81 7.01
N ASN A 59 5.38 -31.73 6.07
CA ASN A 59 4.99 -30.46 5.45
C ASN A 59 4.48 -29.43 6.46
N THR A 60 3.85 -29.86 7.56
CA THR A 60 3.43 -28.94 8.63
C THR A 60 4.59 -28.14 9.21
N LYS A 61 5.77 -28.78 9.31
CA LYS A 61 7.00 -28.10 9.75
C LYS A 61 7.49 -27.10 8.71
N ASP A 62 7.44 -27.46 7.43
CA ASP A 62 7.95 -26.65 6.34
C ASP A 62 7.08 -25.41 6.13
N VAL A 63 5.75 -25.58 6.13
CA VAL A 63 4.77 -24.48 6.15
C VAL A 63 5.00 -23.56 7.35
N CYS A 64 5.17 -24.11 8.57
CA CYS A 64 5.44 -23.28 9.75
C CYS A 64 6.72 -22.45 9.59
N GLN A 65 7.79 -23.03 9.04
CA GLN A 65 9.04 -22.32 8.81
C GLN A 65 8.90 -21.23 7.74
N GLU A 66 8.20 -21.48 6.65
CA GLU A 66 7.95 -20.47 5.62
C GLU A 66 7.00 -19.37 6.11
N GLU A 67 6.01 -19.67 6.95
CA GLU A 67 5.16 -18.65 7.59
C GLU A 67 5.98 -17.75 8.52
N ALA A 68 6.90 -18.32 9.32
CA ALA A 68 7.81 -17.53 10.16
C ALA A 68 8.74 -16.64 9.32
N LYS A 69 9.30 -17.16 8.22
CA LYS A 69 10.11 -16.37 7.27
C LYS A 69 9.28 -15.28 6.60
N ALA A 70 8.05 -15.57 6.21
CA ALA A 70 7.14 -14.60 5.62
C ALA A 70 6.86 -13.46 6.60
N LYS A 71 6.57 -13.77 7.86
CA LYS A 71 6.35 -12.78 8.91
C LYS A 71 7.58 -11.90 9.14
N GLU A 72 8.77 -12.50 9.21
CA GLU A 72 10.04 -11.77 9.35
C GLU A 72 10.28 -10.81 8.19
N LYS A 73 10.21 -11.29 6.95
CA LYS A 73 10.41 -10.48 5.74
C LYS A 73 9.39 -9.34 5.63
N ASN A 74 8.12 -9.63 5.89
CA ASN A 74 7.05 -8.62 5.86
C ASN A 74 7.26 -7.56 6.94
N ALA A 75 7.60 -7.96 8.16
CA ALA A 75 7.86 -7.03 9.25
C ALA A 75 9.08 -6.15 8.96
N ARG A 76 10.16 -6.70 8.39
CA ARG A 76 11.33 -5.90 8.01
C ARG A 76 11.02 -4.90 6.90
N ALA A 77 10.27 -5.31 5.87
CA ALA A 77 9.93 -4.41 4.79
C ALA A 77 9.00 -3.29 5.25
N ALA A 78 8.04 -3.60 6.14
CA ALA A 78 7.18 -2.60 6.76
C ALA A 78 7.98 -1.66 7.69
N LEU A 79 8.94 -2.18 8.45
CA LEU A 79 9.82 -1.38 9.30
C LEU A 79 10.70 -0.42 8.47
N GLU A 80 11.25 -0.90 7.35
CA GLU A 80 12.05 -0.08 6.42
C GLU A 80 11.20 1.04 5.81
N PHE A 81 9.99 0.71 5.33
CA PHE A 81 9.08 1.73 4.82
C PHE A 81 8.68 2.73 5.91
N GLY A 82 8.37 2.25 7.11
CA GLY A 82 8.05 3.12 8.25
C GLY A 82 9.20 4.04 8.64
N HIS A 83 10.45 3.63 8.44
CA HIS A 83 11.62 4.45 8.77
C HIS A 83 11.98 5.46 7.67
N THR A 84 11.79 5.09 6.41
CA THR A 84 12.20 5.91 5.27
C THR A 84 11.08 6.81 4.75
N GLY A 85 9.81 6.38 4.85
CA GLY A 85 8.66 7.02 4.23
C GLY A 85 8.70 7.05 2.69
N LYS A 86 9.65 6.33 2.06
CA LYS A 86 9.87 6.42 0.61
C LYS A 86 8.89 5.51 -0.13
N ALA A 87 8.29 6.04 -1.19
CA ALA A 87 7.42 5.26 -2.10
C ALA A 87 8.12 4.03 -2.72
N ALA A 88 9.45 4.08 -2.88
CA ALA A 88 10.21 2.92 -3.35
C ALA A 88 10.23 1.78 -2.32
N ASP A 89 10.31 2.10 -1.03
CA ASP A 89 10.32 1.12 0.06
C ASP A 89 8.92 0.60 0.36
N GLU A 90 7.88 1.43 0.19
CA GLU A 90 6.48 0.99 0.18
C GLU A 90 6.24 -0.08 -0.89
N LYS A 91 6.69 0.20 -2.13
CA LYS A 91 6.58 -0.75 -3.24
C LYS A 91 7.31 -2.06 -2.92
N LYS A 92 8.50 -1.97 -2.34
CA LYS A 92 9.28 -3.14 -1.93
C LYS A 92 8.53 -3.95 -0.87
N MET A 93 7.92 -3.30 0.12
CA MET A 93 7.06 -3.94 1.11
C MET A 93 5.90 -4.70 0.46
N LEU A 94 5.17 -4.07 -0.45
CA LEU A 94 4.05 -4.73 -1.15
C LEU A 94 4.51 -5.90 -2.02
N THR A 95 5.70 -5.79 -2.65
CA THR A 95 6.29 -6.88 -3.43
C THR A 95 6.67 -8.06 -2.53
N VAL A 96 7.31 -7.78 -1.39
CA VAL A 96 7.67 -8.81 -0.40
C VAL A 96 6.43 -9.51 0.17
N GLN A 97 5.33 -8.78 0.40
CA GLN A 97 4.06 -9.38 0.81
C GLN A 97 3.52 -10.36 -0.23
N ALA A 98 3.55 -10.00 -1.52
CA ALA A 98 3.13 -10.88 -2.59
C ALA A 98 4.04 -12.12 -2.69
N ASP A 99 5.36 -11.93 -2.70
CA ASP A 99 6.35 -13.01 -2.81
C ASP A 99 6.24 -14.00 -1.65
N THR A 100 6.15 -13.50 -0.42
CA THR A 100 6.05 -14.37 0.77
C THR A 100 4.72 -15.10 0.87
N ALA A 101 3.62 -14.47 0.45
CA ALA A 101 2.33 -15.15 0.33
C ALA A 101 2.36 -16.28 -0.70
N TYR A 102 3.09 -16.08 -1.81
CA TYR A 102 3.30 -17.11 -2.82
C TYR A 102 4.15 -18.27 -2.29
N ASP A 103 5.26 -17.98 -1.62
CA ASP A 103 6.14 -18.98 -1.03
C ASP A 103 5.37 -19.87 -0.03
N VAL A 104 4.64 -19.26 0.91
CA VAL A 104 3.80 -19.99 1.87
C VAL A 104 2.71 -20.81 1.18
N ALA A 105 2.08 -20.26 0.13
CA ALA A 105 1.04 -20.97 -0.61
C ALA A 105 1.60 -22.20 -1.33
N LYS A 106 2.83 -22.14 -1.85
CA LYS A 106 3.49 -23.29 -2.48
C LYS A 106 3.77 -24.41 -1.49
N GLU A 107 4.33 -24.11 -0.32
CA GLU A 107 4.55 -25.13 0.71
C GLU A 107 3.23 -25.77 1.14
N LYS A 108 2.15 -24.98 1.27
CA LYS A 108 0.82 -25.53 1.56
C LYS A 108 0.30 -26.47 0.46
N CYS A 109 0.77 -26.34 -0.77
CA CYS A 109 0.44 -27.27 -1.85
C CYS A 109 1.25 -28.57 -1.80
N ASP A 110 2.33 -28.65 -1.01
CA ASP A 110 3.22 -29.81 -1.04
C ASP A 110 2.63 -31.07 -0.40
N ASP A 111 1.60 -30.93 0.43
CA ASP A 111 0.79 -32.06 0.93
C ASP A 111 -0.08 -32.73 -0.15
N GLN A 112 -0.24 -32.09 -1.31
CA GLN A 112 -1.05 -32.62 -2.40
C GLN A 112 -0.20 -33.43 -3.38
N ALA A 113 -0.85 -34.22 -4.24
CA ALA A 113 -0.17 -35.00 -5.27
C ALA A 113 -0.91 -34.95 -6.62
N GLY A 114 -0.18 -35.23 -7.70
CA GLY A 114 -0.70 -35.25 -9.07
C GLY A 114 -1.36 -33.94 -9.46
N ASN A 115 -2.45 -34.03 -10.24
CA ASN A 115 -3.16 -32.87 -10.76
C ASN A 115 -3.64 -31.89 -9.66
N ALA A 116 -3.96 -32.37 -8.45
CA ALA A 116 -4.37 -31.50 -7.36
C ALA A 116 -3.23 -30.54 -6.96
N LYS A 117 -2.00 -31.07 -6.82
CA LYS A 117 -0.80 -30.27 -6.55
C LYS A 117 -0.54 -29.26 -7.67
N ASP A 118 -0.62 -29.70 -8.92
CA ASP A 118 -0.38 -28.83 -10.08
C ASP A 118 -1.37 -27.66 -10.11
N VAL A 119 -2.66 -27.94 -9.90
CA VAL A 119 -3.70 -26.90 -9.81
C VAL A 119 -3.44 -25.96 -8.63
N CYS A 120 -3.07 -26.49 -7.47
CA CYS A 120 -2.75 -25.68 -6.29
C CYS A 120 -1.59 -24.71 -6.57
N VAL A 121 -0.48 -25.21 -7.12
CA VAL A 121 0.70 -24.39 -7.44
C VAL A 121 0.39 -23.37 -8.55
N GLN A 122 -0.39 -23.75 -9.57
CA GLN A 122 -0.82 -22.81 -10.61
C GLN A 122 -1.73 -21.72 -10.05
N GLN A 123 -2.62 -22.04 -9.12
CA GLN A 123 -3.46 -21.05 -8.46
C GLN A 123 -2.60 -20.07 -7.64
N ALA A 124 -1.65 -20.58 -6.85
CA ALA A 124 -0.71 -19.74 -6.09
C ALA A 124 0.08 -18.79 -7.01
N LYS A 125 0.61 -19.32 -8.12
CA LYS A 125 1.37 -18.54 -9.12
C LYS A 125 0.50 -17.50 -9.81
N THR A 126 -0.75 -17.85 -10.12
CA THR A 126 -1.71 -16.94 -10.75
C THR A 126 -2.04 -15.78 -9.80
N THR A 127 -2.31 -16.08 -8.53
CA THR A 127 -2.55 -15.05 -7.50
C THR A 127 -1.34 -14.12 -7.36
N HIS A 128 -0.13 -14.68 -7.27
CA HIS A 128 1.11 -13.89 -7.23
C HIS A 128 1.28 -12.99 -8.45
N THR A 129 1.11 -13.54 -9.64
CA THR A 129 1.26 -12.81 -10.90
C THR A 129 0.26 -11.65 -10.98
N LYS A 130 -0.99 -11.87 -10.56
CA LYS A 130 -2.01 -10.82 -10.48
C LYS A 130 -1.61 -9.72 -9.51
N ALA A 131 -1.20 -10.07 -8.29
CA ALA A 131 -0.76 -9.09 -7.29
C ALA A 131 0.41 -8.23 -7.81
N ILE A 132 1.43 -8.85 -8.42
CA ILE A 132 2.57 -8.12 -8.99
C ILE A 132 2.14 -7.22 -10.17
N ALA A 133 1.20 -7.69 -11.01
CA ALA A 133 0.67 -6.90 -12.12
C ALA A 133 -0.13 -5.67 -11.62
N GLU A 134 -0.96 -5.86 -10.60
CA GLU A 134 -1.71 -4.77 -9.95
C GLU A 134 -0.77 -3.72 -9.35
N LEU A 135 0.29 -4.14 -8.66
CA LEU A 135 1.32 -3.21 -8.14
C LEU A 135 2.00 -2.41 -9.25
N LYS A 136 2.27 -3.03 -10.41
CA LYS A 136 2.83 -2.33 -11.58
C LYS A 136 1.84 -1.35 -12.18
N LEU A 137 0.56 -1.71 -12.24
CA LEU A 137 -0.50 -0.85 -12.75
C LEU A 137 -0.69 0.38 -11.86
N VAL A 138 -0.79 0.20 -10.55
CA VAL A 138 -0.89 1.31 -9.58
C VAL A 138 0.29 2.27 -9.75
N LYS A 139 1.52 1.75 -9.91
CA LYS A 139 2.69 2.59 -10.18
C LYS A 139 2.55 3.40 -11.47
N ALA A 140 2.11 2.76 -12.56
CA ALA A 140 1.96 3.44 -13.85
C ALA A 140 0.89 4.54 -13.78
N VAL A 141 -0.23 4.28 -13.10
CA VAL A 141 -1.30 5.26 -12.89
C VAL A 141 -0.83 6.43 -12.03
N ALA A 142 -0.07 6.16 -10.96
CA ALA A 142 0.48 7.21 -10.10
C ALA A 142 1.44 8.13 -10.89
N ALA A 143 2.34 7.55 -11.69
CA ALA A 143 3.25 8.31 -12.55
C ALA A 143 2.48 9.16 -13.58
N ALA A 144 1.51 8.57 -14.29
CA ALA A 144 0.67 9.29 -15.24
C ALA A 144 -0.13 10.43 -14.57
N GLY A 145 -0.60 10.23 -13.34
CA GLY A 145 -1.27 11.27 -12.56
C GLY A 145 -0.35 12.42 -12.15
N GLN A 146 0.92 12.13 -11.83
CA GLN A 146 1.93 13.15 -11.57
C GLN A 146 2.24 13.96 -12.84
N ASP A 147 2.49 13.29 -13.96
CA ASP A 147 2.74 13.94 -15.26
C ASP A 147 1.56 14.83 -15.68
N ALA A 148 0.33 14.34 -15.51
CA ALA A 148 -0.89 15.12 -15.81
C ALA A 148 -1.02 16.35 -14.90
N THR A 149 -0.71 16.22 -13.61
CA THR A 149 -0.74 17.33 -12.66
C THR A 149 0.32 18.38 -13.00
N GLU A 150 1.52 17.96 -13.41
CA GLU A 150 2.61 18.83 -13.83
C GLU A 150 2.24 19.60 -15.11
N ALA A 151 1.69 18.91 -16.10
CA ALA A 151 1.21 19.53 -17.34
C ALA A 151 0.09 20.55 -17.08
N GLN A 152 -0.85 20.24 -16.18
CA GLN A 152 -1.90 21.17 -15.79
C GLN A 152 -1.31 22.43 -15.14
N ARG A 153 -0.38 22.27 -14.20
CA ARG A 153 0.28 23.40 -13.53
C ARG A 153 1.06 24.26 -14.53
N GLU A 154 1.75 23.66 -15.48
CA GLU A 154 2.46 24.40 -16.53
C GLU A 154 1.51 25.21 -17.41
N ALA A 155 0.38 24.62 -17.83
CA ALA A 155 -0.65 25.30 -18.59
C ALA A 155 -1.29 26.46 -17.79
N ASP A 156 -1.60 26.24 -16.51
CA ASP A 156 -2.16 27.24 -15.60
C ASP A 156 -1.16 28.39 -15.35
N LEU A 157 0.13 28.07 -15.19
CA LEU A 157 1.20 29.07 -15.06
C LEU A 157 1.31 29.92 -16.34
N LYS A 158 1.28 29.28 -17.51
CA LYS A 158 1.30 29.98 -18.80
C LYS A 158 0.13 30.93 -18.93
N LEU A 159 -1.10 30.44 -18.69
CA LEU A 159 -2.31 31.28 -18.74
C LEU A 159 -2.26 32.43 -17.72
N ALA A 160 -1.75 32.18 -16.51
CA ALA A 160 -1.61 33.21 -15.49
C ALA A 160 -0.61 34.30 -15.90
N ASN A 161 0.51 33.91 -16.52
CA ASN A 161 1.50 34.87 -17.03
C ASN A 161 0.92 35.74 -18.16
N GLU A 162 0.21 35.15 -19.12
CA GLU A 162 -0.50 35.89 -20.20
C GLU A 162 -1.49 36.91 -19.61
N LYS A 163 -2.21 36.55 -18.54
CA LYS A 163 -3.09 37.49 -17.82
C LYS A 163 -2.32 38.63 -17.15
N CYS A 164 -1.14 38.36 -16.59
CA CYS A 164 -0.29 39.38 -15.99
C CYS A 164 0.31 40.35 -17.03
N ASP A 165 0.39 39.96 -18.31
CA ASP A 165 0.98 40.79 -19.35
C ASP A 165 0.16 42.06 -19.67
N ALA A 166 -1.10 42.11 -19.25
CA ALA A 166 -1.92 43.33 -19.29
C ALA A 166 -1.49 44.41 -18.27
N LEU A 167 -0.61 44.07 -17.33
CA LEU A 167 -0.10 44.99 -16.31
C LEU A 167 1.28 45.56 -16.70
N ALA A 168 1.74 46.58 -15.97
CA ALA A 168 3.07 47.16 -16.15
C ALA A 168 3.77 47.41 -14.81
N GLY A 169 5.10 47.55 -14.86
CA GLY A 169 5.93 47.85 -13.68
C GLY A 169 5.78 46.83 -12.55
N ASP A 170 5.78 47.31 -11.31
CA ASP A 170 5.73 46.48 -10.12
C ASP A 170 4.48 45.60 -10.03
N ALA A 171 3.35 46.07 -10.57
CA ALA A 171 2.11 45.30 -10.60
C ALA A 171 2.26 44.02 -11.45
N LYS A 172 2.93 44.10 -12.60
CA LYS A 172 3.23 42.95 -13.46
C LYS A 172 4.16 41.96 -12.76
N SER A 173 5.26 42.46 -12.19
CA SER A 173 6.25 41.66 -11.49
C SER A 173 5.63 40.90 -10.30
N SER A 174 4.79 41.59 -9.51
CA SER A 174 4.07 40.98 -8.38
C SER A 174 3.07 39.90 -8.83
N CYS A 175 2.34 40.15 -9.92
CA CYS A 175 1.41 39.19 -10.52
C CYS A 175 2.13 37.90 -10.97
N GLN A 176 3.24 38.02 -11.71
CA GLN A 176 4.01 36.87 -12.18
C GLN A 176 4.66 36.08 -11.02
N SER A 177 5.15 36.79 -9.99
CA SER A 177 5.66 36.14 -8.78
C SER A 177 4.58 35.31 -8.08
N THR A 178 3.37 35.86 -7.95
CA THR A 178 2.22 35.16 -7.37
C THR A 178 1.80 33.95 -8.22
N ALA A 179 1.78 34.09 -9.55
CA ALA A 179 1.50 32.98 -10.46
C ALA A 179 2.53 31.85 -10.31
N LYS A 180 3.82 32.19 -10.25
CA LYS A 180 4.90 31.23 -10.01
C LYS A 180 4.81 30.58 -8.64
N ALA A 181 4.45 31.32 -7.59
CA ALA A 181 4.24 30.75 -6.25
C ALA A 181 3.06 29.77 -6.23
N ARG A 182 2.03 30.01 -7.04
CA ARG A 182 0.81 29.20 -7.07
C ARG A 182 0.91 27.95 -7.97
N TYR A 183 1.58 28.07 -9.11
CA TYR A 183 1.60 27.04 -10.17
C TYR A 183 3.00 26.54 -10.51
N GLY A 184 4.06 27.15 -9.96
CA GLY A 184 5.42 26.68 -10.16
C GLY A 184 5.63 25.24 -9.67
N LYS A 185 6.61 24.56 -10.28
CA LYS A 185 7.06 23.25 -9.79
C LYS A 185 7.65 23.42 -8.39
N SER A 186 7.27 22.51 -7.49
CA SER A 186 7.84 22.39 -6.14
C SER A 186 9.16 21.61 -6.19
#